data_AF-A0A523FZR3-F1
#
_entry.id   AF-A0A523FZR3-F1
#
_cell.length_a   1.000
_cell.length_b   1.000
_cell.length_c   1.000
_cell.angle_alpha   90.00
_cell.angle_beta   90.00
_cell.angle_gamma   90.00
#
_symmetry.space_group_name_H-M   'P 1'
#
loop_
_entity.id
_entity.type
_entity.pdbx_description
1 polymer ?
#
loop_
_entity_poly.entity_id
_entity_poly.type
_entity_poly.pdbx_seq_one_letter_code
_entity_poly.pdbx_strand_id
1 'polypeptide(L)'
;MNGALSPRAMVSGLGFFAAMAAFLVMLDLGFHRTVLLIPVGCAWAVALIGLRPMVEKEHHGALYFAFGIMALMIFFIHETYEMKGKVRTFPLIIGYSGAVLSALDIASVTETAVGRFVTRVLGAMLDPKEIKQRRVTRELIVFAVMSLGVLSIWLFGFLIASPIFVFLWVLIGGGKSLKMSLYVGIATLVFIVGLFEMVLKYELFRGVVTIWIMETIFE
;
A
#
# COMPACT_ATOMS: atom_id res chain seq x y z
N MET A 1 -20.64 24.23 15.62
CA MET A 1 -20.69 23.00 16.42
C MET A 1 -19.33 22.80 17.05
N ASN A 2 -19.25 22.77 18.38
CA ASN A 2 -17.99 22.66 19.12
C ASN A 2 -17.34 21.32 18.80
N GLY A 3 -16.27 21.33 18.01
CA GLY A 3 -15.53 20.16 17.53
C GLY A 3 -14.62 19.53 18.58
N ALA A 4 -15.11 19.37 19.81
CA ALA A 4 -14.38 18.63 20.83
C ALA A 4 -14.36 17.15 20.44
N LEU A 5 -13.15 16.58 20.33
CA LEU A 5 -12.96 15.14 20.19
C LEU A 5 -13.71 14.42 21.30
N SER A 6 -14.55 13.45 20.95
CA SER A 6 -15.25 12.66 21.98
C SER A 6 -14.21 12.00 22.90
N PRO A 7 -14.45 11.88 24.21
CA PRO A 7 -13.52 11.22 25.12
C PRO A 7 -13.12 9.81 24.64
N ARG A 8 -14.03 9.11 23.95
CA ARG A 8 -13.78 7.79 23.35
C ARG A 8 -12.77 7.85 22.20
N ALA A 9 -12.86 8.86 21.35
CA ALA A 9 -11.92 9.11 20.25
C ALA A 9 -10.50 9.43 20.77
N MET A 10 -10.44 10.17 21.87
CA MET A 10 -9.16 10.54 22.47
C MET A 10 -8.49 9.34 23.15
N VAL A 11 -9.27 8.51 23.85
CA VAL A 11 -8.81 7.25 24.46
C VAL A 11 -8.36 6.25 23.41
N SER A 12 -9.07 6.13 22.28
CA SER A 12 -8.68 5.22 21.21
C SER A 12 -7.41 5.66 20.47
N GLY A 13 -7.28 6.97 20.20
CA GLY A 13 -6.06 7.54 19.63
C GLY A 13 -4.86 7.34 20.55
N LEU A 14 -4.98 7.65 21.84
CA LEU A 14 -3.93 7.41 22.84
C LEU A 14 -3.57 5.93 22.96
N GLY A 15 -4.55 5.04 22.94
CA GLY A 15 -4.33 3.59 22.97
C GLY A 15 -3.53 3.10 21.76
N PHE A 16 -3.83 3.62 20.57
CA PHE A 16 -3.08 3.29 19.36
C PHE A 16 -1.62 3.76 19.44
N PHE A 17 -1.37 5.01 19.81
CA PHE A 17 -0.01 5.54 19.93
C PHE A 17 0.78 4.85 21.04
N ALA A 18 0.16 4.57 22.18
CA ALA A 18 0.80 3.84 23.27
C ALA A 18 1.21 2.43 22.84
N ALA A 19 0.36 1.74 22.07
CA ALA A 19 0.67 0.43 21.58
C ALA A 19 1.72 0.43 20.45
N MET A 20 1.72 1.45 19.58
CA MET A 20 2.78 1.67 18.60
C MET A 20 4.13 1.93 19.28
N ALA A 21 4.14 2.75 20.34
CA ALA A 21 5.33 3.00 21.15
C ALA A 21 5.82 1.73 21.85
N ALA A 22 4.91 0.95 22.46
CA ALA A 22 5.24 -0.32 23.08
C ALA A 22 5.83 -1.32 22.08
N PHE A 23 5.29 -1.39 20.87
CA PHE A 23 5.86 -2.21 19.79
C PHE A 23 7.28 -1.78 19.43
N LEU A 24 7.52 -0.48 19.23
CA LEU A 24 8.86 0.04 18.90
C LEU A 24 9.87 -0.25 20.03
N VAL A 25 9.46 -0.11 21.30
CA VAL A 25 10.31 -0.45 22.46
C VAL A 25 10.60 -1.94 22.53
N MET A 26 9.60 -2.81 22.35
CA MET A 26 9.83 -4.25 22.38
C MET A 26 10.70 -4.73 21.21
N LEU A 27 10.65 -4.03 20.07
CA LEU A 27 11.52 -4.28 18.92
C LEU A 27 12.97 -3.89 19.22
N ASP A 28 13.21 -2.76 19.90
CA ASP A 28 14.52 -2.32 20.37
C ASP A 28 15.11 -3.27 21.43
N LEU A 29 14.27 -3.82 22.30
CA LEU A 29 14.65 -4.79 23.34
C LEU A 29 14.96 -6.21 22.81
N GLY A 30 14.88 -6.44 21.50
CA GLY A 30 15.28 -7.71 20.89
C GLY A 30 14.32 -8.88 21.17
N PHE A 31 13.06 -8.61 21.47
CA PHE A 31 12.06 -9.68 21.64
C PHE A 31 11.92 -10.53 20.38
N HIS A 32 11.71 -11.84 20.56
CA HIS A 32 11.50 -12.76 19.46
C HIS A 32 10.26 -12.37 18.65
N ARG A 33 10.40 -12.34 17.33
CA ARG A 33 9.43 -11.75 16.37
C ARG A 33 8.00 -12.25 16.56
N THR A 34 7.85 -13.54 16.86
CA THR A 34 6.56 -14.20 17.08
C THR A 34 5.82 -13.68 18.31
N VAL A 35 6.53 -13.26 19.35
CA VAL A 35 5.96 -12.71 20.59
C VAL A 35 5.46 -11.28 20.38
N LEU A 36 6.06 -10.55 19.44
CA LEU A 36 5.65 -9.18 19.09
C LEU A 36 4.32 -9.14 18.31
N LEU A 37 3.95 -10.22 17.61
CA LEU A 37 2.74 -10.23 16.78
C LEU A 37 1.45 -10.16 17.59
N ILE A 38 1.42 -10.75 18.80
CA ILE A 38 0.25 -10.76 19.66
C ILE A 38 -0.12 -9.35 20.16
N PRO A 39 0.78 -8.59 20.84
CA PRO A 39 0.45 -7.24 21.29
C PRO A 39 0.18 -6.30 20.12
N VAL A 40 0.84 -6.47 18.98
CA VAL A 40 0.55 -5.70 17.76
C VAL A 40 -0.85 -6.00 17.24
N GLY A 41 -1.24 -7.27 17.13
CA GLY A 41 -2.57 -7.66 16.70
C GLY A 41 -3.66 -7.13 17.63
N CYS A 42 -3.45 -7.21 18.95
CA CYS A 42 -4.35 -6.64 19.95
C CYS A 42 -4.45 -5.12 19.83
N ALA A 43 -3.33 -4.43 19.69
CA ALA A 43 -3.27 -2.99 19.46
C ALA A 43 -4.04 -2.56 18.20
N TRP A 44 -3.86 -3.33 17.13
CA TRP A 44 -4.55 -3.13 15.86
C TRP A 44 -6.06 -3.24 16.02
N ALA A 45 -6.52 -4.30 16.69
CA ALA A 45 -7.93 -4.51 16.96
C ALA A 45 -8.53 -3.40 17.83
N VAL A 46 -7.82 -2.99 18.89
CA VAL A 46 -8.26 -1.89 19.76
C VAL A 46 -8.38 -0.57 19.00
N ALA A 47 -7.39 -0.25 18.16
CA ALA A 47 -7.41 0.96 17.34
C ALA A 47 -8.55 0.95 16.33
N LEU A 48 -8.78 -0.19 15.68
CA LEU A 48 -9.90 -0.37 14.76
C LEU A 48 -11.25 -0.15 15.47
N ILE A 49 -11.46 -0.80 16.62
CA ILE A 49 -12.69 -0.68 17.43
C ILE A 49 -12.88 0.77 17.89
N GLY A 50 -11.80 1.43 18.28
CA GLY A 50 -11.82 2.79 18.80
C GLY A 50 -11.99 3.89 17.75
N LEU A 51 -11.54 3.66 16.51
CA LEU A 51 -11.71 4.58 15.38
C LEU A 51 -13.03 4.37 14.65
N ARG A 52 -13.57 3.15 14.65
CA ARG A 52 -14.87 2.83 14.03
C ARG A 52 -16.01 3.81 14.36
N PRO A 53 -16.22 4.27 15.62
CA PRO A 53 -17.29 5.23 15.92
C PRO A 53 -17.00 6.66 15.43
N MET A 54 -15.78 6.97 14.98
CA MET A 54 -15.37 8.27 14.44
C MET A 54 -15.51 8.36 12.93
N VAL A 55 -15.94 7.27 12.30
CA VAL A 55 -16.08 7.13 10.85
C VAL A 55 -17.54 6.81 10.57
N GLU A 56 -18.14 7.53 9.65
CA GLU A 56 -19.50 7.27 9.19
C GLU A 56 -19.64 5.82 8.71
N LYS A 57 -20.80 5.18 8.96
CA LYS A 57 -21.02 3.75 8.67
C LYS A 57 -20.72 3.38 7.21
N GLU A 58 -20.98 4.29 6.28
CA GLU A 58 -20.74 4.08 4.84
C GLU A 58 -19.24 4.02 4.49
N HIS A 59 -18.36 4.55 5.36
CA HIS A 59 -16.91 4.56 5.17
C HIS A 59 -16.18 3.45 5.96
N HIS A 60 -16.90 2.58 6.68
CA HIS A 60 -16.27 1.50 7.45
C HIS A 60 -15.45 0.54 6.57
N GLY A 61 -15.90 0.26 5.35
CA GLY A 61 -15.16 -0.56 4.39
C GLY A 61 -13.79 0.04 4.05
N ALA A 62 -13.74 1.34 3.76
CA ALA A 62 -12.50 2.06 3.48
C ALA A 62 -11.55 2.08 4.69
N LEU A 63 -12.09 2.25 5.91
CA LEU A 63 -11.32 2.17 7.15
C LEU A 63 -10.67 0.78 7.32
N TYR A 64 -11.45 -0.30 7.17
CA TYR A 64 -10.94 -1.67 7.28
C TYR A 64 -9.88 -1.97 6.21
N PHE A 65 -10.13 -1.52 4.97
CA PHE A 65 -9.19 -1.67 3.88
C PHE A 65 -7.86 -0.96 4.18
N ALA A 66 -7.89 0.30 4.60
CA ALA A 66 -6.68 1.06 4.94
C ALA A 66 -5.91 0.45 6.11
N PHE A 67 -6.61 -0.06 7.13
CA PHE A 67 -6.00 -0.82 8.23
C PHE A 67 -5.35 -2.13 7.77
N GLY A 68 -5.97 -2.82 6.81
CA GLY A 68 -5.44 -4.04 6.20
C GLY A 68 -4.16 -3.77 5.39
N ILE A 69 -4.16 -2.73 4.55
CA ILE A 69 -2.98 -2.34 3.78
C ILE A 69 -1.86 -1.88 4.72
N MET A 70 -2.16 -1.09 5.74
CA MET A 70 -1.16 -0.69 6.73
C MET A 70 -0.53 -1.91 7.44
N ALA A 71 -1.34 -2.89 7.88
CA ALA A 71 -0.83 -4.11 8.49
C ALA A 71 0.11 -4.86 7.53
N LEU A 72 -0.27 -4.98 6.26
CA LEU A 72 0.55 -5.58 5.22
C LEU A 72 1.88 -4.81 5.04
N MET A 73 1.86 -3.48 5.04
CA MET A 73 3.07 -2.65 4.91
C MET A 73 4.00 -2.81 6.13
N ILE A 74 3.45 -2.85 7.35
CA ILE A 74 4.24 -3.09 8.57
C ILE A 74 4.87 -4.48 8.52
N PHE A 75 4.11 -5.51 8.14
CA PHE A 75 4.63 -6.85 7.93
C PHE A 75 5.74 -6.88 6.87
N PHE A 76 5.54 -6.18 5.74
CA PHE A 76 6.55 -6.08 4.69
C PHE A 76 7.83 -5.37 5.15
N ILE A 77 7.71 -4.26 5.88
CA ILE A 77 8.85 -3.59 6.54
C ILE A 77 9.57 -4.58 7.47
N HIS A 78 8.81 -5.34 8.25
CA HIS A 78 9.35 -6.31 9.19
C HIS A 78 10.18 -7.40 8.48
N GLU A 79 9.64 -8.05 7.46
CA GLU A 79 10.32 -9.10 6.70
C GLU A 79 11.60 -8.56 6.02
N THR A 80 11.58 -7.31 5.58
CA THR A 80 12.73 -6.71 4.87
C THR A 80 13.91 -6.36 5.78
N TYR A 81 13.75 -6.36 7.11
CA TYR A 81 14.87 -6.14 8.03
C TYR A 81 15.93 -7.24 8.00
N GLU A 82 15.58 -8.47 7.61
CA GLU A 82 16.54 -9.58 7.48
C GLU A 82 17.45 -9.45 6.26
N MET A 83 17.02 -8.67 5.26
CA MET A 83 17.80 -8.47 4.04
C MET A 83 19.01 -7.58 4.33
N LYS A 84 20.18 -7.93 3.78
CA LYS A 84 21.41 -7.14 3.95
C LYS A 84 21.74 -6.35 2.67
N GLY A 85 22.31 -5.16 2.83
CA GLY A 85 22.84 -4.36 1.72
C GLY A 85 21.78 -3.61 0.91
N LYS A 86 22.11 -3.28 -0.35
CA LYS A 86 21.30 -2.41 -1.23
C LYS A 86 19.91 -3.00 -1.54
N VAL A 87 19.78 -4.32 -1.59
CA VAL A 87 18.51 -5.02 -1.85
C VAL A 87 17.44 -4.75 -0.78
N ARG A 88 17.84 -4.34 0.43
CA ARG A 88 16.91 -3.96 1.51
C ARG A 88 16.32 -2.56 1.35
N THR A 89 17.05 -1.65 0.70
CA THR A 89 16.69 -0.22 0.70
C THR A 89 15.39 0.02 -0.06
N PHE A 90 15.21 -0.67 -1.19
CA PHE A 90 14.03 -0.48 -2.03
C PHE A 90 12.73 -0.99 -1.37
N PRO A 91 12.66 -2.24 -0.85
CA PRO A 91 11.49 -2.70 -0.10
C PRO A 91 11.16 -1.84 1.12
N LEU A 92 12.18 -1.33 1.85
CA LEU A 92 11.94 -0.43 2.98
C LEU A 92 11.30 0.89 2.54
N ILE A 93 11.77 1.50 1.45
CA ILE A 93 11.16 2.73 0.92
C ILE A 93 9.69 2.49 0.56
N ILE A 94 9.39 1.38 -0.11
CA ILE A 94 8.01 1.00 -0.44
C ILE A 94 7.18 0.78 0.82
N GLY A 95 7.70 0.02 1.79
CA GLY A 95 7.02 -0.27 3.04
C GLY A 95 6.72 1.00 3.83
N TYR A 96 7.72 1.86 4.04
CA TYR A 96 7.54 3.11 4.79
C TYR A 96 6.60 4.10 4.09
N SER A 97 6.76 4.29 2.77
CA SER A 97 5.86 5.16 2.02
C SER A 97 4.42 4.63 2.02
N GLY A 98 4.23 3.32 1.83
CA GLY A 98 2.92 2.67 1.91
C GLY A 98 2.29 2.78 3.30
N ALA A 99 3.07 2.62 4.37
CA ALA A 99 2.59 2.81 5.74
C ALA A 99 2.16 4.27 5.99
N VAL A 100 2.95 5.25 5.56
CA VAL A 100 2.59 6.68 5.67
C VAL A 100 1.32 7.00 4.89
N LEU A 101 1.20 6.51 3.64
CA LEU A 101 -0.01 6.72 2.83
C LEU A 101 -1.24 6.07 3.46
N SER A 102 -1.12 4.85 3.98
CA SER A 102 -2.21 4.18 4.68
C SER A 102 -2.62 4.91 5.96
N ALA A 103 -1.66 5.53 6.66
CA ALA A 103 -1.94 6.36 7.83
C ALA A 103 -2.74 7.61 7.46
N LEU A 104 -2.36 8.25 6.35
CA LEU A 104 -3.07 9.39 5.79
C LEU A 104 -4.48 9.00 5.32
N ASP A 105 -4.64 7.82 4.72
CA ASP A 105 -5.96 7.28 4.34
C ASP A 105 -6.85 7.08 5.57
N ILE A 106 -6.34 6.44 6.64
CA ILE A 106 -7.06 6.29 7.91
C ILE A 106 -7.41 7.67 8.49
N ALA A 107 -6.48 8.62 8.47
CA ALA A 107 -6.74 9.97 8.97
C ALA A 107 -7.83 10.67 8.14
N SER A 108 -7.80 10.54 6.81
CA SER A 108 -8.74 11.19 5.89
C SER A 108 -10.18 10.74 6.05
N VAL A 109 -10.40 9.47 6.44
CA VAL A 109 -11.75 8.93 6.67
C VAL A 109 -12.30 9.27 8.06
N THR A 110 -11.47 9.82 8.96
CA THR A 110 -11.92 10.29 10.28
C THR A 110 -12.37 11.74 10.22
N GLU A 111 -13.45 12.10 10.93
CA GLU A 111 -13.95 13.48 11.01
C GLU A 111 -13.09 14.42 11.89
N THR A 112 -11.80 14.13 12.05
CA THR A 112 -10.87 14.91 12.87
C THR A 112 -10.39 16.17 12.15
N ALA A 113 -9.83 17.13 12.90
CA ALA A 113 -9.22 18.33 12.31
C ALA A 113 -8.07 17.96 11.35
N VAL A 114 -7.30 16.91 11.69
CA VAL A 114 -6.26 16.35 10.84
C VAL A 114 -6.86 15.73 9.58
N GLY A 115 -7.91 14.91 9.71
CA GLY A 115 -8.60 14.32 8.56
C GLY A 115 -9.08 15.37 7.57
N ARG A 116 -9.75 16.43 8.06
CA ARG A 116 -10.20 17.55 7.20
C ARG A 116 -9.05 18.29 6.52
N PHE A 117 -7.90 18.43 7.18
CA PHE A 117 -6.72 19.07 6.60
C PHE A 117 -6.10 18.18 5.51
N VAL A 118 -5.94 16.89 5.79
CA VAL A 118 -5.41 15.89 4.83
C VAL A 118 -6.29 15.83 3.59
N THR A 119 -7.62 15.74 3.74
CA THR A 119 -8.56 15.73 2.62
C THR A 119 -8.48 17.03 1.79
N ARG A 120 -8.24 18.18 2.43
CA ARG A 120 -8.13 19.48 1.75
C ARG A 120 -6.80 19.64 1.00
N VAL A 121 -5.69 19.20 1.57
CA VAL A 121 -4.35 19.37 0.99
C VAL A 121 -4.04 18.30 -0.05
N LEU A 122 -4.40 17.05 0.20
CA LEU A 122 -4.16 15.92 -0.71
C LEU A 122 -5.28 15.75 -1.75
N GLY A 123 -6.30 16.61 -1.74
CA GLY A 123 -7.23 16.75 -2.86
C GLY A 123 -8.22 15.61 -3.06
N ALA A 124 -8.44 14.77 -2.04
CA ALA A 124 -9.46 13.73 -2.10
C ALA A 124 -10.86 14.34 -1.86
N MET A 125 -11.35 15.17 -2.77
CA MET A 125 -12.79 15.15 -3.06
C MET A 125 -13.08 13.81 -3.75
N LEU A 126 -12.98 12.72 -2.99
CA LEU A 126 -13.67 11.49 -3.36
C LEU A 126 -15.13 11.90 -3.48
N ASP A 127 -15.68 11.86 -4.71
CA ASP A 127 -17.09 12.17 -4.92
C ASP A 127 -17.88 11.28 -3.94
N PRO A 128 -18.73 11.84 -3.08
CA PRO A 128 -19.55 11.05 -2.16
C PRO A 128 -20.34 9.94 -2.89
N LYS A 129 -20.62 10.14 -4.18
CA LYS A 129 -21.23 9.12 -5.05
C LYS A 129 -20.29 7.96 -5.40
N GLU A 130 -18.99 8.19 -5.57
CA GLU A 130 -18.01 7.13 -5.79
C GLU A 130 -17.79 6.28 -4.54
N ILE A 131 -17.88 6.87 -3.34
CA ILE A 131 -17.75 6.15 -2.07
C ILE A 131 -19.00 5.30 -1.79
N LYS A 132 -20.21 5.87 -1.95
CA LYS A 132 -21.48 5.17 -1.70
C LYS A 132 -21.70 3.92 -2.55
N GLN A 133 -20.97 3.77 -3.64
CA GLN A 133 -21.15 2.69 -4.61
C GLN A 133 -19.92 1.78 -4.75
N ARG A 134 -18.99 1.76 -3.78
CA ARG A 134 -17.95 0.73 -3.72
C ARG A 134 -18.56 -0.61 -3.32
N ARG A 135 -19.03 -1.36 -4.32
CA ARG A 135 -19.35 -2.78 -4.14
C ARG A 135 -18.06 -3.53 -3.82
N VAL A 136 -18.10 -4.37 -2.78
CA VAL A 136 -17.01 -5.28 -2.39
C VAL A 136 -16.42 -6.03 -3.60
N THR A 137 -17.26 -6.38 -4.58
CA THR A 137 -16.83 -7.01 -5.83
C THR A 137 -15.79 -6.20 -6.62
N ARG A 138 -15.90 -4.87 -6.65
CA ARG A 138 -14.96 -4.01 -7.37
C ARG A 138 -13.61 -3.96 -6.68
N GLU A 139 -13.60 -3.92 -5.35
CA GLU A 139 -12.37 -4.01 -4.55
C GLU A 139 -11.69 -5.36 -4.73
N LEU A 140 -12.48 -6.45 -4.77
CA LEU A 140 -11.97 -7.79 -5.00
C LEU A 140 -11.37 -7.97 -6.41
N ILE A 141 -11.98 -7.32 -7.42
CA ILE A 141 -11.40 -7.23 -8.78
C ILE A 141 -10.08 -6.46 -8.75
N VAL A 142 -10.00 -5.32 -8.07
CA VAL A 142 -8.76 -4.55 -7.94
C VAL A 142 -7.68 -5.41 -7.28
N PHE A 143 -8.00 -6.11 -6.19
CA PHE A 143 -7.09 -7.04 -5.53
C PHE A 143 -6.63 -8.16 -6.47
N ALA A 144 -7.54 -8.77 -7.23
CA ALA A 144 -7.20 -9.82 -8.19
C ALA A 144 -6.28 -9.30 -9.29
N VAL A 145 -6.55 -8.10 -9.83
CA VAL A 145 -5.73 -7.49 -10.87
C VAL A 145 -4.36 -7.08 -10.33
N MET A 146 -4.27 -6.52 -9.12
CA MET A 146 -2.99 -6.23 -8.47
C MET A 146 -2.19 -7.52 -8.23
N SER A 147 -2.84 -8.57 -7.72
CA SER A 147 -2.20 -9.87 -7.50
C SER A 147 -1.69 -10.47 -8.80
N LEU A 148 -2.46 -10.37 -9.88
CA LEU A 148 -2.03 -10.77 -11.21
C LEU A 148 -0.86 -9.93 -11.72
N GLY A 149 -0.83 -8.62 -11.42
CA GLY A 149 0.29 -7.74 -11.74
C GLY A 149 1.57 -8.18 -11.03
N VAL A 150 1.49 -8.46 -9.71
CA VAL A 150 2.61 -9.00 -8.92
C VAL A 150 3.08 -10.35 -9.47
N LEU A 151 2.15 -11.25 -9.75
CA LEU A 151 2.47 -12.56 -10.34
C LEU A 151 3.15 -12.40 -11.71
N SER A 152 2.70 -11.45 -12.51
CA SER A 152 3.29 -11.16 -13.83
C SER A 152 4.72 -10.62 -13.70
N ILE A 153 5.00 -9.77 -12.70
CA ILE A 153 6.37 -9.32 -12.40
C ILE A 153 7.24 -10.51 -11.98
N TRP A 154 6.71 -11.42 -11.17
CA TRP A 154 7.44 -12.63 -10.76
C TRP A 154 7.75 -13.56 -11.95
N LEU A 155 6.80 -13.73 -12.88
CA LEU A 155 6.98 -14.59 -14.05
C LEU A 155 7.87 -13.96 -15.12
N PHE A 156 7.57 -12.73 -15.53
CA PHE A 156 8.17 -12.10 -16.73
C PHE A 156 9.17 -10.99 -16.42
N GLY A 157 9.30 -10.62 -15.14
CA GLY A 157 10.21 -9.58 -14.71
C GLY A 157 9.57 -8.19 -14.70
N PHE A 158 10.18 -7.30 -13.93
CA PHE A 158 9.64 -5.96 -13.72
C PHE A 158 9.62 -5.12 -15.01
N LEU A 159 10.65 -5.29 -15.84
CA LEU A 159 10.85 -4.50 -17.06
C LEU A 159 9.77 -4.78 -18.12
N ILE A 160 9.33 -6.03 -18.24
CA ILE A 160 8.32 -6.45 -19.22
C ILE A 160 6.91 -6.32 -18.62
N ALA A 161 6.71 -6.81 -17.40
CA ALA A 161 5.38 -6.88 -16.80
C ALA A 161 4.79 -5.48 -16.53
N SER A 162 5.57 -4.53 -16.04
CA SER A 162 5.08 -3.20 -15.65
C SER A 162 4.48 -2.39 -16.82
N PRO A 163 5.17 -2.20 -17.97
CA PRO A 163 4.59 -1.44 -19.08
C PRO A 163 3.39 -2.15 -19.71
N ILE A 164 3.39 -3.49 -19.76
CA ILE A 164 2.22 -4.27 -20.24
C ILE A 164 1.05 -4.08 -19.28
N PHE A 165 1.29 -4.17 -17.98
CA PHE A 165 0.26 -3.98 -16.96
C PHE A 165 -0.35 -2.57 -17.05
N VAL A 166 0.47 -1.53 -17.14
CA VAL A 166 0.00 -0.14 -17.29
C VAL A 166 -0.77 0.04 -18.60
N PHE A 167 -0.26 -0.49 -19.71
CA PHE A 167 -0.96 -0.47 -21.00
C PHE A 167 -2.36 -1.09 -20.90
N LEU A 168 -2.47 -2.30 -20.35
CA LEU A 168 -3.74 -3.00 -20.20
C LEU A 168 -4.67 -2.29 -19.23
N TRP A 169 -4.13 -1.75 -18.14
CA TRP A 169 -4.90 -1.00 -17.15
C TRP A 169 -5.51 0.28 -17.76
N VAL A 170 -4.74 1.03 -18.54
CA VAL A 170 -5.22 2.24 -19.21
C VAL A 170 -6.22 1.92 -20.32
N LEU A 171 -5.98 0.84 -21.08
CA LEU A 171 -6.86 0.39 -22.15
C LEU A 171 -8.20 -0.12 -21.62
N ILE A 172 -8.16 -1.07 -20.69
CA ILE A 172 -9.34 -1.81 -20.21
C ILE A 172 -9.98 -1.08 -19.03
N GLY A 173 -9.20 -0.72 -18.01
CA GLY A 173 -9.69 -0.06 -16.81
C GLY A 173 -9.99 1.43 -17.02
N GLY A 174 -9.20 2.10 -17.86
CA GLY A 174 -9.36 3.52 -18.19
C GLY A 174 -10.25 3.80 -19.40
N GLY A 175 -10.61 2.77 -20.18
CA GLY A 175 -11.41 2.90 -21.41
C GLY A 175 -10.77 3.82 -22.46
N LYS A 176 -9.45 3.97 -22.46
CA LYS A 176 -8.73 4.87 -23.36
C LYS A 176 -8.48 4.21 -24.72
N SER A 177 -8.18 5.02 -25.73
CA SER A 177 -7.85 4.50 -27.06
C SER A 177 -6.57 3.67 -27.03
N LEU A 178 -6.48 2.69 -27.93
CA LEU A 178 -5.31 1.81 -28.06
C LEU A 178 -4.00 2.60 -28.22
N LYS A 179 -4.02 3.67 -29.04
CA LYS A 179 -2.87 4.54 -29.28
C LYS A 179 -2.41 5.23 -28.00
N MET A 180 -3.34 5.80 -27.23
CA MET A 180 -3.01 6.47 -25.97
C MET A 180 -2.42 5.48 -24.98
N SER A 181 -3.06 4.32 -24.84
CA SER A 181 -2.61 3.26 -23.93
C SER A 181 -1.18 2.80 -24.28
N LEU A 182 -0.89 2.63 -25.58
CA LEU A 182 0.43 2.26 -26.08
C LEU A 182 1.49 3.31 -25.72
N TYR A 183 1.19 4.60 -25.92
CA TYR A 183 2.12 5.67 -25.55
C TYR A 183 2.41 5.68 -24.05
N VAL A 184 1.40 5.46 -23.20
CA VAL A 184 1.62 5.38 -21.74
C VAL A 184 2.46 4.15 -21.37
N GLY A 185 2.23 3.00 -22.00
CA GLY A 185 3.03 1.79 -21.80
C GLY A 185 4.50 2.00 -22.18
N ILE A 186 4.76 2.59 -23.36
CA ILE A 186 6.13 2.93 -23.81
C ILE A 186 6.78 3.96 -22.88
N ALA A 187 6.05 5.01 -22.51
CA ALA A 187 6.56 6.02 -21.57
C ALA A 187 6.92 5.40 -20.21
N THR A 188 6.11 4.46 -19.73
CA THR A 188 6.38 3.70 -18.50
C THR A 188 7.67 2.88 -18.63
N LEU A 189 7.87 2.19 -19.75
CA LEU A 189 9.10 1.44 -20.00
C LEU A 189 10.34 2.37 -19.99
N VAL A 190 10.28 3.46 -20.74
CA VAL A 190 11.38 4.46 -20.81
C VAL A 190 11.68 5.03 -19.42
N PHE A 191 10.64 5.35 -18.65
CA PHE A 191 10.79 5.84 -17.28
C PHE A 191 11.46 4.81 -16.36
N ILE A 192 11.03 3.54 -16.42
CA ILE A 192 11.60 2.47 -15.60
C ILE A 192 13.09 2.27 -15.94
N VAL A 193 13.44 2.17 -17.23
CA VAL A 193 14.84 2.03 -17.66
C VAL A 193 15.66 3.23 -17.19
N GLY A 194 15.17 4.45 -17.46
CA GLY A 194 15.86 5.68 -17.07
C GLY A 194 16.08 5.77 -15.56
N LEU A 195 15.06 5.49 -14.75
CA LEU A 195 15.16 5.57 -13.30
C LEU A 195 16.02 4.45 -12.72
N PHE A 196 15.74 3.19 -13.05
CA PHE A 196 16.37 2.06 -12.38
C PHE A 196 17.74 1.73 -12.94
N GLU A 197 17.90 1.65 -14.25
CA GLU A 197 19.18 1.26 -14.85
C GLU A 197 20.14 2.44 -14.92
N MET A 198 19.68 3.61 -15.37
CA MET A 198 20.58 4.75 -15.60
C MET A 198 20.85 5.54 -14.32
N VAL A 199 19.80 5.94 -13.58
CA VAL A 199 19.96 6.78 -12.39
C VAL A 199 20.37 5.95 -11.17
N LEU A 200 19.65 4.87 -10.88
CA LEU A 200 19.88 4.06 -9.67
C LEU A 200 20.92 2.95 -9.84
N LYS A 201 21.30 2.62 -11.07
CA LYS A 201 22.22 1.50 -11.40
C LYS A 201 21.80 0.20 -10.71
N TYR A 202 20.51 -0.10 -10.74
CA TYR A 202 19.90 -1.26 -10.10
C TYR A 202 19.54 -2.31 -11.14
N GLU A 203 19.95 -3.55 -10.91
CA GLU A 203 19.54 -4.67 -11.75
C GLU A 203 18.10 -5.06 -11.44
N LEU A 204 17.22 -4.84 -12.41
CA LEU A 204 15.82 -5.19 -12.28
C LEU A 204 15.63 -6.71 -12.36
N PHE A 205 14.72 -7.22 -11.55
CA PHE A 205 14.35 -8.63 -11.58
C PHE A 205 13.80 -9.02 -12.96
N ARG A 206 14.42 -10.01 -13.60
CA ARG A 206 14.15 -10.40 -14.99
C ARG A 206 12.98 -11.37 -15.16
N GLY A 207 12.49 -11.97 -14.08
CA GLY A 207 11.39 -12.93 -14.13
C GLY A 207 11.87 -14.37 -14.28
N VAL A 208 11.18 -15.29 -13.64
CA VAL A 208 11.52 -16.73 -13.66
C VAL A 208 11.42 -17.30 -15.08
N VAL A 209 10.37 -16.98 -15.82
CA VAL A 209 10.13 -17.50 -17.18
C VAL A 209 11.17 -16.93 -18.14
N THR A 210 11.47 -15.63 -18.04
CA THR A 210 12.47 -14.99 -18.90
C THR A 210 13.85 -15.60 -18.70
N ILE A 211 14.25 -15.85 -17.44
CA ILE A 211 15.52 -16.50 -17.11
C ILE A 211 15.55 -17.91 -17.73
N TRP A 212 14.52 -18.71 -17.49
CA TRP A 212 14.42 -20.07 -18.02
C TRP A 212 14.50 -20.14 -19.56
N ILE A 213 13.84 -19.21 -20.26
CA ILE A 213 13.90 -19.12 -21.73
C ILE A 213 15.32 -18.79 -22.19
N MET A 214 15.99 -17.85 -21.54
CA MET A 214 17.36 -17.45 -21.89
C MET A 214 18.34 -18.60 -21.66
N GLU A 215 18.21 -19.36 -20.56
CA GLU A 215 19.04 -20.54 -20.31
C GLU A 215 18.81 -21.62 -21.39
N THR A 216 17.55 -21.90 -21.74
CA THR A 216 17.22 -22.97 -22.70
C THR A 216 17.64 -22.66 -24.15
N ILE A 217 17.65 -21.38 -24.55
CA ILE A 217 17.95 -21.00 -25.95
C ILE A 217 19.46 -20.85 -26.19
N PHE A 218 20.21 -20.47 -25.17
CA PHE A 218 21.63 -20.09 -25.30
C PHE A 218 22.62 -21.12 -24.75
N GLU A 219 22.15 -22.22 -24.16
CA GLU A 219 22.93 -23.44 -23.85
C GLU A 219 22.78 -24.51 -24.94
#